data_AF-A0A5J6XUQ7-F1
#
_entry.id   AF-A0A5J6XUQ7-F1
#
_cell.length_a   1.000
_cell.length_b   1.000
_cell.length_c   1.000
_cell.angle_alpha   90.00
_cell.angle_beta   90.00
_cell.angle_gamma   90.00
#
_symmetry.space_group_name_H-M   'P 1'
#
loop_
_entity.id
_entity.type
_entity.pdbx_description
1 polymer ?
#
loop_
_entity_poly.entity_id
_entity_poly.type
_entity_poly.pdbx_seq_one_letter_code
_entity_poly.pdbx_strand_id
1 'polypeptide(L)' 'MMLEFVEGDIRPIYGVRVVHVDNREAFLKLAKRYAKENGGIIFRISTNTADVFKFFAKGTIFVYIKKKRGVRNE' A
#
# COMPACT_ATOMS: atom_id res chain seq x y z
N MET A 1 -16.99 2.29 6.96
CA MET A 1 -16.14 1.13 6.65
C MET A 1 -14.75 1.42 7.20
N MET A 2 -14.23 0.57 8.08
CA MET A 2 -12.92 0.74 8.71
C MET A 2 -11.85 0.14 7.78
N LEU A 3 -10.67 0.78 7.72
CA LEU A 3 -9.51 0.20 7.05
C LEU A 3 -8.68 -0.53 8.10
N GLU A 4 -8.22 -1.72 7.76
CA GLU A 4 -7.34 -2.53 8.61
C GLU A 4 -5.93 -2.55 8.04
N PHE A 5 -4.92 -2.46 8.90
CA PHE A 5 -3.52 -2.53 8.50
C PHE A 5 -2.93 -3.85 8.99
N VAL A 6 -2.40 -4.63 8.05
CA VAL A 6 -1.79 -5.94 8.31
C VAL A 6 -0.32 -5.87 7.96
N GLU A 7 0.56 -6.32 8.85
CA GLU A 7 1.99 -6.50 8.52
C GLU A 7 2.15 -7.68 7.57
N GLY A 8 2.80 -7.45 6.43
CA GLY A 8 3.01 -8.46 5.40
C GLY A 8 3.11 -7.87 4.00
N ASP A 9 3.35 -8.74 3.02
CA ASP A 9 3.42 -8.35 1.61
C ASP A 9 2.38 -9.08 0.74
N ILE A 10 1.87 -8.36 -0.25
CA ILE A 10 1.18 -8.96 -1.39
C ILE A 10 2.27 -9.49 -2.32
N ARG A 11 2.45 -10.81 -2.35
CA ARG A 11 3.36 -11.46 -3.29
C ARG A 11 3.00 -11.08 -4.73
N PRO A 12 3.97 -10.92 -5.64
CA PRO A 12 3.69 -10.57 -7.03
C PRO A 12 2.82 -11.65 -7.66
N ILE A 13 1.69 -11.23 -8.21
CA ILE A 13 0.77 -12.06 -8.97
C ILE A 13 0.97 -11.68 -10.44
N TYR A 14 1.20 -12.66 -11.32
CA TYR A 14 1.32 -12.41 -12.76
C TYR A 14 0.04 -11.76 -13.31
N GLY A 15 0.20 -10.80 -14.22
CA GLY A 15 -0.92 -10.10 -14.85
C GLY A 15 -1.54 -8.97 -14.01
N VAL A 16 -0.93 -8.61 -12.87
CA VAL A 16 -1.41 -7.52 -12.01
C VAL A 16 -0.68 -6.21 -12.31
N ARG A 17 -1.44 -5.15 -12.50
CA ARG A 17 -0.90 -3.80 -12.69
C ARG A 17 -0.40 -3.25 -11.35
N VAL A 18 0.73 -2.54 -11.34
CA VAL A 18 1.20 -1.83 -10.15
C VAL A 18 1.08 -0.32 -10.38
N VAL A 19 0.47 0.39 -9.43
CA VAL A 19 0.30 1.85 -9.46
C VAL A 19 0.90 2.45 -8.20
N HIS A 20 1.91 3.29 -8.38
CA HIS A 20 2.43 4.11 -7.29
C HIS A 20 1.51 5.32 -7.05
N VAL A 21 1.24 5.61 -5.78
CA VAL A 21 0.45 6.75 -5.33
C VAL A 21 1.34 7.63 -4.48
N ASP A 22 1.65 8.84 -4.94
CA ASP A 22 2.67 9.68 -4.31
C ASP A 22 2.22 10.29 -2.96
N ASN A 23 0.92 10.31 -2.70
CA ASN A 23 0.34 10.98 -1.54
C ASN A 23 -0.47 10.00 -0.65
N ARG A 24 -0.22 10.05 0.66
CA ARG A 24 -0.89 9.20 1.67
C ARG A 24 -2.40 9.38 1.68
N GLU A 25 -2.90 10.60 1.62
CA GLU A 25 -4.33 10.90 1.64
C GLU A 25 -5.03 10.35 0.39
N ALA A 26 -4.41 10.54 -0.77
CA ALA A 26 -4.90 9.97 -2.03
C ALA A 26 -4.95 8.43 -1.95
N PHE A 27 -3.89 7.80 -1.42
CA PHE A 27 -3.84 6.37 -1.21
C PHE A 27 -4.97 5.88 -0.28
N LEU A 28 -5.17 6.52 0.87
CA LEU A 28 -6.23 6.15 1.82
C LEU A 28 -7.64 6.39 1.24
N LYS A 29 -7.83 7.44 0.43
CA LYS A 29 -9.09 7.71 -0.26
C LYS A 29 -9.41 6.61 -1.28
N LEU A 30 -8.41 6.16 -2.05
CA LEU A 30 -8.56 5.02 -2.96
C LEU A 30 -8.85 3.74 -2.19
N ALA A 31 -8.08 3.43 -1.14
CA ALA A 31 -8.28 2.26 -0.32
C ALA A 31 -9.70 2.22 0.27
N LYS A 32 -10.21 3.33 0.82
CA LYS A 32 -11.60 3.43 1.32
C LYS A 32 -12.64 3.23 0.23
N ARG A 33 -12.40 3.76 -0.98
CA ARG A 33 -13.30 3.60 -2.13
C ARG A 33 -13.38 2.13 -2.56
N TYR A 34 -12.26 1.42 -2.57
CA TYR A 34 -12.17 0.02 -2.98
C TYR A 34 -12.29 -0.99 -1.83
N ALA A 35 -12.42 -0.53 -0.58
CA ALA A 35 -12.56 -1.39 0.60
C ALA A 35 -13.80 -2.30 0.52
N LYS A 36 -14.83 -1.92 -0.27
CA LYS A 36 -16.01 -2.78 -0.51
C LYS A 36 -15.65 -4.09 -1.22
N GLU A 37 -14.54 -4.13 -1.97
CA GLU A 37 -14.16 -5.28 -2.79
C GLU A 37 -13.14 -6.20 -2.09
N ASN A 38 -12.35 -5.68 -1.14
CA ASN A 38 -11.23 -6.40 -0.52
C ASN A 38 -11.24 -6.33 1.01
N GLY A 39 -12.39 -6.06 1.62
CA GLY A 39 -12.54 -5.94 3.08
C GLY A 39 -11.84 -4.73 3.71
N GLY A 40 -11.20 -3.86 2.92
CA GLY A 40 -10.49 -2.68 3.43
C GLY A 40 -9.11 -2.98 4.01
N ILE A 41 -8.50 -4.11 3.63
CA ILE A 41 -7.19 -4.53 4.12
C ILE A 41 -6.08 -3.77 3.38
N ILE A 42 -5.16 -3.18 4.13
CA ILE A 42 -3.92 -2.58 3.66
C ILE A 42 -2.75 -3.37 4.23
N PHE A 43 -1.92 -3.90 3.35
CA PHE A 43 -0.68 -4.57 3.71
C PHE A 43 0.42 -3.54 3.91
N ARG A 44 1.20 -3.68 4.98
CA ARG A 44 2.36 -2.85 5.26
C ARG A 44 3.61 -3.71 5.39
N ILE A 45 4.67 -3.28 4.71
CA ILE A 45 6.02 -3.77 4.94
C ILE A 45 6.82 -2.63 5.53
N SER A 46 7.38 -2.84 6.71
CA SER A 46 8.26 -1.88 7.36
C SER A 46 9.71 -2.30 7.14
N THR A 47 10.51 -1.46 6.49
CA THR A 47 11.96 -1.65 6.36
C THR A 47 12.69 -0.63 7.24
N ASN A 48 14.03 -0.75 7.33
CA ASN A 48 14.86 0.26 7.99
C ASN A 48 14.74 1.64 7.33
N THR A 49 14.40 1.69 6.04
CA THR A 49 14.47 2.93 5.25
C THR A 49 13.12 3.50 4.84
N ALA A 50 12.08 2.67 4.78
CA ALA A 50 10.75 3.08 4.37
C ALA A 50 9.67 2.14 4.91
N ASP A 51 8.44 2.67 5.03
CA ASP A 51 7.23 1.88 5.15
C ASP A 51 6.53 1.84 3.78
N VAL A 52 6.26 0.64 3.29
CA VAL A 52 5.56 0.40 2.03
C VAL A 52 4.15 -0.08 2.33
N PHE A 53 3.15 0.65 1.87
CA PHE A 53 1.74 0.34 2.05
C PHE A 53 1.16 -0.12 0.72
N LYS A 54 0.40 -1.22 0.72
CA LYS A 54 -0.18 -1.82 -0.48
C LYS A 54 -1.62 -2.26 -0.24
N PHE A 55 -2.48 -2.11 -1.24
CA PHE A 55 -3.75 -2.85 -1.29
C PHE A 55 -4.00 -3.31 -2.71
N PHE A 56 -4.71 -4.44 -2.85
CA PHE A 56 -5.12 -4.98 -4.13
C PHE A 56 -6.57 -4.58 -4.41
N ALA A 57 -6.87 -4.14 -5.63
CA ALA A 57 -8.23 -3.94 -6.11
C ALA A 57 -8.26 -4.01 -7.64
N LYS A 58 -9.26 -4.70 -8.20
CA LYS A 58 -9.49 -4.80 -9.66
C LYS A 58 -8.26 -5.15 -10.49
N GLY A 59 -7.49 -6.17 -10.09
CA GLY A 59 -6.28 -6.56 -10.81
C GLY A 59 -5.16 -5.53 -10.75
N THR A 60 -5.22 -4.60 -9.80
CA THR A 60 -4.22 -3.55 -9.59
C THR A 60 -3.75 -3.53 -8.14
N ILE A 61 -2.44 -3.50 -7.93
CA ILE A 61 -1.82 -3.20 -6.63
C ILE A 61 -1.52 -1.71 -6.59
N PHE A 62 -2.15 -1.01 -5.65
CA PHE A 62 -1.82 0.37 -5.34
C PHE A 62 -0.75 0.39 -4.26
N VAL A 63 0.28 1.21 -4.43
CA VAL A 63 1.44 1.28 -3.54
C VAL A 63 1.67 2.71 -3.09
N TYR A 64 1.87 2.93 -1.79
CA TYR A 64 2.36 4.18 -1.22
C TYR A 64 3.62 3.92 -0.41
N ILE A 65 4.68 4.69 -0.65
CA ILE A 65 5.96 4.54 0.04
C ILE A 65 6.22 5.76 0.93
N LYS A 66 6.37 5.52 2.23
CA LYS A 66 6.75 6.53 3.22
C LYS A 66 8.20 6.31 3.64
N LYS A 67 9.12 7.18 3.20
CA LYS A 67 10.52 7.14 3.67
C LYS A 67 10.62 7.49 5.16
N LYS A 68 11.45 6.77 5.92
CA LYS A 68 11.77 7.09 7.32
C LYS A 68 12.86 8.15 7.35
N ARG A 69 12.67 9.22 8.15
CA ARG A 69 13.69 10.26 8.33
C ARG A 69 14.86 9.65 9.11
N GLY A 70 16.06 9.67 8.54
CA GLY A 70 17.28 9.13 9.15
C GLY A 70 18.18 8.34 8.21
N VAL A 71 17.67 7.93 7.04
CA VAL A 71 18.49 7.26 6.01
C VAL A 71 19.18 8.33 5.18
N ARG A 72 20.35 8.78 5.62
CA ARG A 72 21.31 9.38 4.69
C ARG A 72 21.78 8.21 3.81
N ASN A 73 21.59 8.33 2.49
CA ASN A 73 22.39 7.54 1.57
C ASN A 73 23.81 8.05 1.74
N GLU A 74 24.60 7.35 2.53
CA GLU A 74 26.06 7.38 2.42
C GLU A 74 26.49 6.54 1.23
#